data_AF-A0A963BCM3-F1
#
_entry.id   AF-A0A963BCM3-F1
#
_cell.length_a   1.000
_cell.length_b   1.000
_cell.length_c   1.000
_cell.angle_alpha   90.00
_cell.angle_beta   90.00
_cell.angle_gamma   90.00
#
_symmetry.space_group_name_H-M   'P 1'
#
loop_
_entity.id
_entity.type
_entity.pdbx_description
1 polymer ?
#
loop_
_entity_poly.entity_id
_entity_poly.type
_entity_poly.pdbx_seq_one_letter_code
_entity_poly.pdbx_strand_id
1 'polypeptide(L)'
;FKQEIQQALSYAWSEDRELAESRFLALRRLVERLSSQEPENKRWRQIVLDVRQHMEFIGRETDESWVEVEVYRSGSGKSGGQRQKLATTCLAAALRYQLGGDEHGVPMYAPVVLDEAFDKADNEFTALAMNIFKNFGFQMIVATPLKSVMTLEPFIGGACFIDISDRRVSGVLLIEYDSEQQRLKLPVHAHAESAVEVS
;
A
#
# COMPACT_ATOMS: atom_id res chain seq x y z
N PHE A 1 13.97 15.88 18.87
CA PHE A 1 13.42 16.94 18.00
C PHE A 1 12.06 17.46 18.45
N LYS A 2 10.94 16.73 18.29
CA LYS A 2 9.60 17.26 18.67
C LYS A 2 9.53 17.67 20.16
N GLN A 3 10.07 16.83 21.04
CA GLN A 3 10.21 17.15 22.47
C GLN A 3 11.15 18.33 22.72
N GLU A 4 12.27 18.44 22.00
CA GLU A 4 13.22 19.56 22.15
C GLU A 4 12.59 20.89 21.71
N ILE A 5 11.80 20.91 20.63
CA ILE A 5 11.03 22.08 20.21
C ILE A 5 9.92 22.39 21.21
N GLN A 6 9.19 21.39 21.70
CA GLN A 6 8.15 21.61 22.71
C GLN A 6 8.72 22.18 24.01
N GLN A 7 9.87 21.69 24.47
CA GLN A 7 10.56 22.22 25.64
C GLN A 7 11.09 23.65 25.40
N ALA A 8 11.58 23.94 24.20
CA ALA A 8 12.00 25.31 23.86
C ALA A 8 10.80 26.28 23.77
N LEU A 9 9.61 25.80 23.41
CA LEU A 9 8.40 26.61 23.26
C LEU A 9 7.49 26.66 24.49
N SER A 10 7.60 25.73 25.44
CA SER A 10 6.70 25.63 26.61
C SER A 10 6.76 26.84 27.55
N TYR A 11 7.84 27.61 27.49
CA TYR A 11 8.04 28.83 28.28
C TYR A 11 8.03 30.10 27.40
N ALA A 12 7.33 30.07 26.26
CA ALA A 12 7.28 31.19 25.32
C ALA A 12 6.82 32.53 25.96
N TRP A 13 5.95 32.44 26.97
CA TRP A 13 5.25 33.56 27.60
C TRP A 13 5.83 33.99 28.97
N SER A 14 7.00 33.45 29.37
CA SER A 14 7.67 33.86 30.61
C SER A 14 8.52 35.12 30.40
N GLU A 15 8.42 36.08 31.31
CA GLU A 15 9.27 37.30 31.36
C GLU A 15 10.59 37.10 32.12
N ASP A 16 10.84 35.88 32.63
CA ASP A 16 12.08 35.56 33.34
C ASP A 16 13.27 35.48 32.37
N ARG A 17 14.29 36.30 32.66
CA ARG A 17 15.50 36.46 31.86
C ARG A 17 16.34 35.18 31.79
N GLU A 18 16.46 34.42 32.87
CA GLU A 18 17.28 33.20 32.89
C GLU A 18 16.65 32.10 32.05
N LEU A 19 15.32 31.97 32.13
CA LEU A 19 14.53 31.08 31.27
C LEU A 19 14.61 31.49 29.80
N ALA A 20 14.58 32.79 29.50
CA ALA A 20 14.72 33.29 28.13
C ALA A 20 16.09 32.97 27.51
N GLU A 21 17.17 33.07 28.29
CA GLU A 21 18.53 32.75 27.85
C GLU A 21 18.73 31.24 27.61
N SER A 22 18.26 30.40 28.53
CA SER A 22 18.26 28.93 28.36
C SER A 22 17.52 28.50 27.09
N ARG A 23 16.36 29.13 26.81
CA ARG A 23 15.61 28.93 25.57
C ARG A 23 16.38 29.37 24.34
N PHE A 24 17.01 30.54 24.36
CA PHE A 24 17.81 31.02 23.25
C PHE A 24 18.95 30.05 22.90
N LEU A 25 19.67 29.54 23.91
CA LEU A 25 20.73 28.55 23.71
C LEU A 25 20.20 27.21 23.15
N ALA A 26 19.03 26.76 23.59
CA ALA A 26 18.39 25.56 23.03
C ALA A 26 17.99 25.74 21.56
N LEU A 27 17.35 26.87 21.22
CA LEU A 27 16.97 27.19 19.85
C LEU A 27 18.18 27.40 18.94
N ARG A 28 19.21 28.10 19.43
CA ARG A 28 20.46 28.33 18.70
C ARG A 28 21.14 27.02 18.32
N ARG A 29 21.26 26.06 19.25
CA ARG A 29 21.83 24.73 18.96
C ARG A 29 21.02 23.98 17.90
N LEU A 30 19.70 24.06 17.94
CA LEU A 30 18.83 23.45 16.93
C LEU A 30 19.03 24.10 15.55
N VAL A 31 19.09 25.44 15.48
CA VAL A 31 19.31 26.18 14.23
C VAL A 31 20.69 25.91 13.65
N GLU A 32 21.73 25.87 14.48
CA GLU A 32 23.10 25.52 14.07
C GLU A 32 23.13 24.09 13.51
N ARG A 33 22.49 23.13 14.18
CA ARG A 33 22.38 21.74 13.70
C ARG A 33 21.61 21.64 12.39
N LEU A 34 20.50 22.38 12.24
CA LEU A 34 19.72 22.45 11.00
C LEU A 34 20.52 23.12 9.86
N SER A 35 21.44 24.02 10.17
CA SER A 35 22.25 24.73 9.17
C SER A 35 23.54 23.98 8.80
N SER A 36 23.94 22.99 9.59
CA SER A 36 25.15 22.19 9.39
C SER A 36 25.18 21.51 8.02
N GLN A 37 26.38 21.45 7.44
CA GLN A 37 26.64 20.82 6.14
C GLN A 37 27.12 19.37 6.26
N GLU A 38 27.31 18.88 7.48
CA GLU A 38 27.74 17.51 7.73
C GLU A 38 26.71 16.49 7.22
N PRO A 39 27.14 15.34 6.66
CA PRO A 39 26.24 14.34 6.09
C PRO A 39 25.18 13.82 7.08
N GLU A 40 25.56 13.60 8.34
CA GLU A 40 24.65 13.13 9.39
C GLU A 40 23.55 14.17 9.68
N ASN A 41 23.95 15.43 9.85
CA ASN A 41 23.02 16.53 10.12
C ASN A 41 22.10 16.83 8.92
N LYS A 42 22.57 16.63 7.68
CA LYS A 42 21.72 16.72 6.48
C LYS A 42 20.64 15.63 6.46
N ARG A 43 21.01 14.37 6.75
CA ARG A 43 20.05 13.25 6.83
C ARG A 43 19.04 13.47 7.95
N TRP A 44 19.54 13.85 9.13
CA TRP A 44 18.69 14.20 10.26
C TRP A 44 17.72 15.32 9.91
N ARG A 45 18.19 16.40 9.28
CA ARG A 45 17.37 17.53 8.82
C ARG A 45 16.26 17.08 7.88
N GLN A 46 16.56 16.21 6.91
CA GLN A 46 15.56 15.67 6.00
C GLN A 46 14.48 14.89 6.76
N ILE A 47 14.85 14.10 7.77
CA ILE A 47 13.90 13.32 8.57
C ILE A 47 13.04 14.24 9.45
N VAL A 48 13.65 15.22 10.13
CA VAL A 48 12.92 16.06 11.10
C VAL A 48 12.07 17.17 10.46
N LEU A 49 12.42 17.62 9.25
CA LEU A 49 11.65 18.63 8.52
C LEU A 49 10.60 18.03 7.59
N ASP A 50 10.69 16.76 7.24
CA ASP A 50 9.64 16.09 6.46
C ASP A 50 8.43 15.81 7.35
N VAL A 51 7.43 16.69 7.29
CA VAL A 51 6.18 16.61 8.06
C VAL A 51 5.52 15.24 7.92
N ARG A 52 5.66 14.56 6.78
CA ARG A 52 5.07 13.25 6.53
C ARG A 52 5.61 12.17 7.46
N GLN A 53 6.86 12.31 7.91
CA GLN A 53 7.50 11.40 8.87
C GLN A 53 6.98 11.59 10.31
N HIS A 54 6.23 12.66 10.58
CA HIS A 54 5.70 12.98 11.90
C HIS A 54 4.18 12.81 11.99
N MET A 55 3.54 12.31 10.93
CA MET A 55 2.12 12.00 10.93
C MET A 55 1.90 10.52 11.25
N GLU A 56 0.93 10.26 12.12
CA GLU A 56 0.42 8.91 12.36
C GLU A 56 -1.00 8.83 11.81
N PHE A 57 -1.28 7.78 11.05
CA PHE A 57 -2.62 7.48 10.55
C PHE A 57 -3.24 6.40 11.42
N ILE A 58 -4.49 6.63 11.80
CA ILE A 58 -5.31 5.69 12.54
C ILE A 58 -6.56 5.41 11.69
N GLY A 59 -6.67 4.20 11.18
CA GLY A 59 -7.92 3.70 10.57
C GLY A 59 -8.74 3.00 11.64
N ARG A 60 -10.03 3.34 11.76
CA ARG A 60 -10.98 2.64 12.65
C ARG A 60 -12.04 1.98 11.77
N GLU A 61 -12.15 0.67 11.88
CA GLU A 61 -13.19 -0.12 11.24
C GLU A 61 -14.34 -0.29 12.22
N THR A 62 -15.53 0.09 11.78
CA THR A 62 -16.76 -0.01 12.57
C THR A 62 -17.78 -0.90 11.86
N ASP A 63 -18.57 -1.63 12.64
CA ASP A 63 -19.71 -2.37 12.11
C ASP A 63 -20.91 -1.44 11.79
N GLU A 64 -22.00 -2.03 11.32
CA GLU A 64 -23.25 -1.31 11.01
C GLU A 64 -23.88 -0.61 12.24
N SER A 65 -23.49 -1.03 13.44
CA SER A 65 -23.94 -0.44 14.72
C SER A 65 -22.97 0.60 15.27
N TRP A 66 -21.97 1.03 14.47
CA TRP A 66 -20.92 1.97 14.85
C TRP A 66 -20.01 1.49 16.00
N VAL A 67 -19.98 0.19 16.25
CA VAL A 67 -19.09 -0.42 17.24
C VAL A 67 -17.73 -0.64 16.58
N GLU A 68 -16.66 -0.25 17.27
CA GLU A 68 -15.30 -0.45 16.79
C GLU A 68 -14.97 -1.94 16.73
N VAL A 69 -14.75 -2.43 15.52
CA VAL A 69 -14.32 -3.81 15.25
C VAL A 69 -12.80 -3.88 15.29
N GLU A 70 -12.12 -2.92 14.65
CA GLU A 70 -10.66 -2.95 14.55
C GLU A 70 -10.03 -1.55 14.42
N VAL A 71 -8.80 -1.41 14.91
CA VAL A 71 -8.00 -0.18 14.80
C VAL A 71 -6.65 -0.48 14.16
N TYR A 72 -6.40 0.18 13.04
CA TYR A 72 -5.18 0.11 12.25
C TYR A 72 -4.31 1.33 12.55
N ARG A 73 -3.07 1.15 13.02
CA ARG A 73 -2.13 2.24 13.26
C ARG A 73 -0.93 2.15 12.33
N SER A 74 -0.52 3.28 11.75
CA SER A 74 0.70 3.35 10.94
C SER A 74 1.99 3.28 11.78
N GLY A 75 1.92 3.59 13.08
CA GLY A 75 3.05 3.63 14.01
C GLY A 75 3.20 2.38 14.87
N SER A 76 4.12 1.49 14.49
CA SER A 76 4.87 0.60 15.40
C SER A 76 4.11 -0.32 16.38
N GLY A 77 2.92 -0.82 16.05
CA GLY A 77 2.28 -1.83 16.90
C GLY A 77 1.10 -2.55 16.27
N LYS A 78 1.38 -3.65 15.52
CA LYS A 78 0.57 -4.86 15.25
C LYS A 78 1.03 -5.56 13.94
N SER A 79 0.51 -6.77 13.70
CA SER A 79 0.99 -7.75 12.70
C SER A 79 1.15 -7.15 11.30
N GLY A 80 2.09 -7.68 10.50
CA GLY A 80 2.37 -7.18 9.15
C GLY A 80 1.12 -7.07 8.27
N GLY A 81 0.19 -8.04 8.38
CA GLY A 81 -1.04 -8.08 7.59
C GLY A 81 -1.98 -6.90 7.81
N GLN A 82 -2.11 -6.38 9.05
CA GLN A 82 -2.99 -5.24 9.34
C GLN A 82 -2.49 -3.94 8.71
N ARG A 83 -1.17 -3.70 8.75
CA ARG A 83 -0.56 -2.54 8.08
C ARG A 83 -0.75 -2.61 6.57
N GLN A 84 -0.70 -3.81 6.01
CA GLN A 84 -0.88 -4.03 4.59
C GLN A 84 -2.34 -3.82 4.15
N LYS A 85 -3.33 -4.32 4.90
CA LYS A 85 -4.77 -4.04 4.66
C LYS A 85 -5.06 -2.54 4.61
N LEU A 86 -4.59 -1.78 5.62
CA LEU A 86 -4.78 -0.32 5.65
C LEU A 86 -4.11 0.37 4.46
N ALA A 87 -2.85 0.02 4.16
CA ALA A 87 -2.10 0.63 3.06
C ALA A 87 -2.78 0.38 1.70
N THR A 88 -3.25 -0.84 1.43
CA THR A 88 -3.95 -1.18 0.18
C THR A 88 -5.28 -0.44 0.05
N THR A 89 -6.08 -0.39 1.12
CA THR A 89 -7.34 0.36 1.12
C THR A 89 -7.10 1.85 0.88
N CYS A 90 -6.14 2.45 1.59
CA CYS A 90 -5.78 3.86 1.41
C CYS A 90 -5.25 4.14 0.00
N LEU A 91 -4.44 3.24 -0.56
CA LEU A 91 -3.93 3.37 -1.93
C LEU A 91 -5.06 3.32 -2.95
N ALA A 92 -5.96 2.35 -2.87
CA ALA A 92 -7.09 2.24 -3.79
C ALA A 92 -8.04 3.45 -3.69
N ALA A 93 -8.32 3.92 -2.47
CA ALA A 93 -9.11 5.13 -2.26
C ALA A 93 -8.42 6.38 -2.82
N ALA A 94 -7.10 6.52 -2.63
CA ALA A 94 -6.33 7.64 -3.17
C ALA A 94 -6.28 7.61 -4.70
N LEU A 95 -6.06 6.43 -5.30
CA LEU A 95 -6.12 6.24 -6.75
C LEU A 95 -7.50 6.61 -7.28
N ARG A 96 -8.57 6.19 -6.59
CA ARG A 96 -9.93 6.53 -6.98
C ARG A 96 -10.16 8.04 -6.90
N TYR A 97 -9.69 8.69 -5.85
CA TYR A 97 -9.80 10.14 -5.69
C TYR A 97 -9.05 10.88 -6.81
N GLN A 98 -7.85 10.41 -7.17
CA GLN A 98 -7.00 11.07 -8.16
C GLN A 98 -7.42 10.79 -9.61
N LEU A 99 -7.96 9.60 -9.90
CA LEU A 99 -8.28 9.11 -11.24
C LEU A 99 -9.80 9.06 -11.54
N GLY A 100 -10.62 9.30 -10.51
CA GLY A 100 -12.08 9.14 -10.54
C GLY A 100 -12.85 10.23 -11.25
N GLY A 101 -12.27 11.42 -11.45
CA GLY A 101 -13.02 12.58 -11.97
C GLY A 101 -14.15 13.02 -11.02
N ASP A 102 -15.08 13.85 -11.54
CA ASP A 102 -16.18 14.40 -10.74
C ASP A 102 -17.19 13.32 -10.29
N GLU A 103 -17.12 13.10 -8.99
CA GLU A 103 -18.03 12.51 -7.99
C GLU A 103 -18.89 11.26 -8.27
N HIS A 104 -19.35 10.91 -9.47
CA HIS A 104 -20.27 9.75 -9.61
C HIS A 104 -20.11 9.01 -10.94
N GLY A 105 -19.20 8.03 -11.00
CA GLY A 105 -19.03 7.17 -12.18
C GLY A 105 -17.94 6.12 -12.02
N VAL A 106 -17.75 5.24 -13.01
CA VAL A 106 -16.50 4.45 -13.12
C VAL A 106 -15.31 5.41 -13.30
N PRO A 107 -14.10 5.09 -12.80
CA PRO A 107 -12.96 5.98 -12.95
C PRO A 107 -12.70 6.25 -14.43
N MET A 108 -12.42 7.49 -14.81
CA MET A 108 -12.06 7.84 -16.19
C MET A 108 -10.85 7.01 -16.66
N TYR A 109 -9.93 6.74 -15.72
CA TYR A 109 -8.80 5.82 -15.90
C TYR A 109 -8.96 4.63 -14.94
N ALA A 110 -9.73 3.63 -15.40
CA ALA A 110 -10.00 2.41 -14.64
C ALA A 110 -8.92 1.30 -14.74
N PRO A 111 -8.14 1.16 -15.83
CA PRO A 111 -7.16 0.06 -15.93
C PRO A 111 -6.00 0.19 -14.93
N VAL A 112 -5.76 -0.85 -14.16
CA VAL A 112 -4.59 -1.01 -13.28
C VAL A 112 -3.82 -2.24 -13.72
N VAL A 113 -2.60 -2.04 -14.21
CA VAL A 113 -1.71 -3.13 -14.65
C VAL A 113 -0.74 -3.49 -13.53
N LEU A 114 -0.73 -4.76 -13.13
CA LEU A 114 0.21 -5.31 -12.16
C LEU A 114 1.08 -6.37 -12.84
N ASP A 115 2.38 -6.12 -12.88
CA ASP A 115 3.37 -7.12 -13.25
C ASP A 115 3.82 -7.89 -12.00
N GLU A 116 4.05 -9.19 -12.14
CA GLU A 116 4.38 -10.10 -11.03
C GLU A 116 3.42 -9.96 -9.83
N ALA A 117 2.12 -9.85 -10.10
CA ALA A 117 1.17 -9.53 -9.04
C ALA A 117 1.06 -10.68 -8.02
N PHE A 118 1.11 -10.32 -6.73
CA PHE A 118 0.80 -11.21 -5.62
C PHE A 118 1.69 -12.47 -5.48
N ASP A 119 2.86 -12.53 -6.14
CA ASP A 119 3.85 -13.63 -6.06
C ASP A 119 4.15 -14.07 -4.61
N LYS A 120 4.20 -13.11 -3.68
CA LYS A 120 4.54 -13.35 -2.25
C LYS A 120 3.42 -12.99 -1.28
N ALA A 121 2.24 -12.68 -1.79
CA ALA A 121 1.11 -12.31 -0.95
C ALA A 121 0.35 -13.56 -0.50
N ASP A 122 -0.17 -13.53 0.73
CA ASP A 122 -1.10 -14.57 1.15
C ASP A 122 -2.43 -14.48 0.38
N ASN A 123 -3.18 -15.58 0.37
CA ASN A 123 -4.42 -15.70 -0.38
C ASN A 123 -5.48 -14.69 0.11
N GLU A 124 -5.55 -14.45 1.42
CA GLU A 124 -6.52 -13.54 2.02
C GLU A 124 -6.25 -12.08 1.63
N PHE A 125 -5.00 -11.65 1.64
CA PHE A 125 -4.57 -10.32 1.24
C PHE A 125 -4.79 -10.08 -0.25
N THR A 126 -4.51 -11.07 -1.07
CA THR A 126 -4.75 -11.00 -2.52
C THR A 126 -6.25 -10.82 -2.81
N ALA A 127 -7.10 -11.66 -2.20
CA ALA A 127 -8.54 -11.56 -2.35
C ALA A 127 -9.08 -10.21 -1.84
N LEU A 128 -8.56 -9.72 -0.71
CA LEU A 128 -8.90 -8.42 -0.16
C LEU A 128 -8.52 -7.28 -1.12
N ALA A 129 -7.29 -7.26 -1.63
CA ALA A 129 -6.83 -6.25 -2.57
C ALA A 129 -7.69 -6.24 -3.84
N MET A 130 -7.98 -7.40 -4.42
CA MET A 130 -8.82 -7.52 -5.61
C MET A 130 -10.27 -7.05 -5.36
N ASN A 131 -10.85 -7.40 -4.20
CA ASN A 131 -12.17 -6.90 -3.79
C ASN A 131 -12.19 -5.39 -3.66
N ILE A 132 -11.16 -4.81 -3.04
CA ILE A 132 -11.02 -3.36 -2.92
C ILE A 132 -11.02 -2.73 -4.32
N PHE A 133 -10.10 -3.12 -5.21
CA PHE A 133 -10.02 -2.53 -6.55
C PHE A 133 -11.33 -2.68 -7.35
N LYS A 134 -11.99 -3.84 -7.25
CA LYS A 134 -13.30 -4.09 -7.86
C LYS A 134 -14.38 -3.16 -7.31
N ASN A 135 -14.48 -3.00 -5.99
CA ASN A 135 -15.46 -2.11 -5.34
C ASN A 135 -15.21 -0.63 -5.69
N PHE A 136 -13.94 -0.25 -5.88
CA PHE A 136 -13.55 1.08 -6.36
C PHE A 136 -13.69 1.25 -7.88
N GLY A 137 -14.19 0.24 -8.61
CA GLY A 137 -14.51 0.31 -10.03
C GLY A 137 -13.30 0.24 -10.97
N PHE A 138 -12.16 -0.24 -10.49
CA PHE A 138 -10.96 -0.44 -11.33
C PHE A 138 -11.04 -1.75 -12.13
N GLN A 139 -10.49 -1.71 -13.35
CA GLN A 139 -10.27 -2.89 -14.19
C GLN A 139 -8.85 -3.41 -13.97
N MET A 140 -8.73 -4.58 -13.36
CA MET A 140 -7.42 -5.18 -13.07
C MET A 140 -6.89 -5.94 -14.29
N ILE A 141 -5.65 -5.68 -14.66
CA ILE A 141 -4.88 -6.43 -15.66
C ILE A 141 -3.64 -6.99 -14.94
N VAL A 142 -3.60 -8.29 -14.77
CA VAL A 142 -2.58 -8.95 -13.93
C VAL A 142 -1.73 -9.89 -14.78
N ALA A 143 -0.42 -9.71 -14.73
CA ALA A 143 0.55 -10.69 -15.19
C ALA A 143 1.10 -11.45 -13.98
N THR A 144 0.87 -12.75 -13.94
CA THR A 144 1.33 -13.62 -12.85
C THR A 144 1.68 -15.02 -13.39
N PRO A 145 2.66 -15.71 -12.79
CA PRO A 145 2.88 -17.13 -13.06
C PRO A 145 1.63 -17.97 -12.77
N LEU A 146 1.46 -19.06 -13.53
CA LEU A 146 0.27 -19.93 -13.49
C LEU A 146 -0.05 -20.48 -12.08
N LYS A 147 1.00 -20.73 -11.27
CA LYS A 147 0.88 -21.28 -9.91
C LYS A 147 0.10 -20.36 -8.96
N SER A 148 0.09 -19.05 -9.21
CA SER A 148 -0.55 -18.04 -8.35
C SER A 148 -1.96 -17.64 -8.81
N VAL A 149 -2.49 -18.26 -9.87
CA VAL A 149 -3.77 -17.88 -10.49
C VAL A 149 -4.98 -18.36 -9.67
N MET A 150 -4.83 -19.42 -8.87
CA MET A 150 -5.93 -20.04 -8.11
C MET A 150 -6.62 -19.07 -7.15
N THR A 151 -5.89 -18.11 -6.58
CA THR A 151 -6.43 -17.09 -5.67
C THR A 151 -7.19 -15.98 -6.39
N LEU A 152 -6.95 -15.84 -7.69
CA LEU A 152 -7.53 -14.80 -8.53
C LEU A 152 -8.77 -15.28 -9.29
N GLU A 153 -9.03 -16.60 -9.37
CA GLU A 153 -10.16 -17.20 -10.10
C GLU A 153 -11.50 -16.44 -10.00
N PRO A 154 -11.96 -16.02 -8.79
CA PRO A 154 -13.24 -15.32 -8.63
C PRO A 154 -13.28 -13.92 -9.28
N PHE A 155 -12.11 -13.34 -9.54
CA PHE A 155 -11.95 -11.99 -10.08
C PHE A 155 -11.61 -11.97 -11.58
N ILE A 156 -11.35 -13.13 -12.17
CA ILE A 156 -10.96 -13.24 -13.58
C ILE A 156 -12.22 -13.06 -14.45
N GLY A 157 -12.21 -12.09 -15.36
CA GLY A 157 -13.23 -11.97 -16.41
C GLY A 157 -12.81 -12.63 -17.73
N GLY A 158 -11.53 -12.95 -17.86
CA GLY A 158 -10.89 -13.58 -19.00
C GLY A 158 -9.40 -13.70 -18.74
N ALA A 159 -8.75 -14.71 -19.32
CA ALA A 159 -7.31 -14.89 -19.20
C ALA A 159 -6.71 -15.34 -20.53
N CYS A 160 -5.42 -15.03 -20.69
CA CYS A 160 -4.60 -15.57 -21.75
C CYS A 160 -3.31 -16.13 -21.14
N PHE A 161 -2.84 -17.22 -21.71
CA PHE A 161 -1.54 -17.79 -21.38
C PHE A 161 -0.52 -17.28 -22.38
N ILE A 162 0.61 -16.80 -21.87
CA ILE A 162 1.74 -16.40 -22.70
C ILE A 162 2.75 -17.54 -22.68
N ASP A 163 2.95 -18.19 -23.82
CA ASP A 163 4.00 -19.18 -24.00
C ASP A 163 5.21 -18.53 -24.67
N ILE A 164 6.43 -18.91 -24.24
CA ILE A 164 7.66 -18.38 -24.82
C ILE A 164 8.53 -19.54 -25.29
N SER A 165 8.53 -19.74 -26.61
CA SER A 165 9.36 -20.74 -27.29
C SER A 165 10.76 -20.19 -27.55
N ASP A 166 11.78 -20.98 -27.21
CA ASP A 166 13.22 -20.69 -27.40
C ASP A 166 13.69 -19.32 -26.87
N ARG A 167 12.96 -18.71 -25.92
CA ARG A 167 13.17 -17.32 -25.43
C ARG A 167 13.20 -16.25 -26.54
N ARG A 168 12.64 -16.54 -27.70
CA ARG A 168 12.66 -15.65 -28.88
C ARG A 168 11.30 -15.40 -29.49
N VAL A 169 10.36 -16.30 -29.28
CA VAL A 169 9.02 -16.23 -29.88
C VAL A 169 7.99 -16.32 -28.78
N SER A 170 7.17 -15.28 -28.64
CA SER A 170 6.04 -15.26 -27.72
C SER A 170 4.76 -15.63 -28.45
N GLY A 171 4.03 -16.61 -27.92
CA GLY A 171 2.70 -17.00 -28.35
C GLY A 171 1.65 -16.62 -27.30
N VAL A 172 0.41 -16.37 -27.75
CA VAL A 172 -0.73 -16.11 -26.88
C VAL A 172 -1.75 -17.21 -27.08
N LEU A 173 -2.09 -17.91 -26.00
CA LEU A 173 -3.17 -18.89 -25.97
C LEU A 173 -4.34 -18.27 -25.20
N LEU A 174 -5.49 -18.12 -25.84
CA LEU A 174 -6.70 -17.68 -25.14
C LEU A 174 -7.24 -18.84 -24.30
N ILE A 175 -7.49 -18.59 -23.01
CA ILE A 175 -8.11 -19.58 -22.12
C ILE A 175 -9.60 -19.24 -22.03
N GLU A 176 -10.46 -20.23 -22.27
CA GLU A 176 -11.88 -20.08 -22.01
C GLU A 176 -12.11 -19.93 -20.49
N TYR A 177 -12.77 -18.84 -20.12
CA TYR A 177 -13.23 -18.64 -18.75
C TYR A 177 -14.67 -19.13 -18.63
N ASP A 178 -14.92 -20.03 -17.67
CA ASP A 178 -16.26 -20.46 -17.31
C ASP A 178 -16.88 -19.41 -16.39
N SER A 179 -17.78 -18.60 -16.94
CA SER A 179 -18.47 -17.56 -16.19
C SER A 179 -19.46 -18.09 -15.14
N GLU A 180 -19.96 -19.32 -15.28
CA GLU A 180 -20.89 -19.92 -14.30
C GLU A 180 -20.14 -20.49 -13.11
N GLN A 181 -19.01 -21.16 -13.35
CA GLN A 181 -18.19 -21.73 -12.28
C GLN A 181 -17.12 -20.77 -11.74
N GLN A 182 -16.98 -19.59 -12.36
CA GLN A 182 -15.93 -18.62 -12.09
C GLN A 182 -14.51 -19.21 -12.15
N ARG A 183 -14.26 -20.08 -13.13
CA ARG A 183 -13.01 -20.85 -13.22
C ARG A 183 -12.42 -20.85 -14.60
N LEU A 184 -11.09 -20.96 -14.66
CA LEU A 184 -10.38 -21.12 -15.92
C LEU A 184 -10.45 -22.56 -16.40
N LYS A 185 -10.85 -22.76 -17.66
CA LYS A 185 -10.74 -24.07 -18.33
C LYS A 185 -9.30 -24.26 -18.79
N LEU A 186 -8.44 -24.60 -17.84
CA LEU A 186 -7.04 -24.89 -18.13
C LEU A 186 -6.91 -26.19 -18.94
N PRO A 187 -6.03 -26.25 -19.94
CA PRO A 187 -5.68 -27.51 -20.60
C PRO A 187 -5.14 -28.52 -19.57
N VAL A 188 -5.46 -29.81 -19.72
CA VAL A 188 -5.11 -30.89 -18.75
C VAL A 188 -3.60 -30.93 -18.42
N HIS A 189 -2.72 -30.48 -19.32
CA HIS A 189 -1.28 -30.41 -19.08
C HIS A 189 -0.85 -29.32 -18.07
N ALA A 190 -1.62 -28.24 -17.92
CA ALA A 190 -1.35 -27.20 -16.92
C ALA A 190 -1.62 -27.67 -15.48
N HIS A 191 -2.54 -28.62 -15.29
CA HIS A 191 -2.78 -29.23 -13.98
C HIS A 191 -1.64 -30.17 -13.54
N ALA A 192 -0.89 -30.73 -14.48
CA ALA A 192 0.22 -31.63 -14.17
C ALA A 192 1.42 -30.87 -13.57
N GLU A 193 1.74 -29.67 -14.06
CA GLU A 193 2.83 -28.86 -13.48
C GLU A 193 2.53 -28.36 -12.06
N SER A 194 1.25 -28.21 -11.69
CA SER A 194 0.84 -27.89 -10.32
C SER A 194 0.82 -29.10 -9.37
N ALA A 195 0.69 -30.32 -9.88
CA ALA A 195 0.55 -31.53 -9.06
C ALA A 195 1.89 -32.22 -8.73
N VAL A 196 2.95 -31.95 -9.50
CA VAL A 196 4.24 -32.65 -9.38
C VAL A 196 5.11 -32.14 -8.20
N GLU A 197 4.79 -31.00 -7.59
CA GLU A 197 5.58 -30.42 -6.47
C GLU A 197 4.89 -30.51 -5.08
N VAL A 198 3.75 -31.18 -4.95
CA VAL A 198 3.10 -31.45 -3.64
C VAL A 198 3.37 -32.89 -3.16
N SER A 199 4.46 -33.52 -3.61
CA SER A 199 4.97 -34.79 -3.09
C SER A 199 6.42 -34.66 -2.64
#